data_AF-A0A6L2JS33-F1
#
_entry.id   AF-A0A6L2JS33-F1
#
_cell.length_a   1.000
_cell.length_b   1.000
_cell.length_c   1.000
_cell.angle_alpha   90.00
_cell.angle_beta   90.00
_cell.angle_gamma   90.00
#
_symmetry.space_group_name_H-M   'P 1'
#
loop_
_entity.id
_entity.type
_entity.pdbx_description
1 polymer ?
#
loop_
_entity_poly.entity_id
_entity_poly.type
_entity_poly.pdbx_seq_one_letter_code
_entity_poly.pdbx_strand_id
1 'polypeptide(L)'
;MASSLTRRENAKTYEPWTTTQEIALCKAWCEAMENYNAGDMRTGFWSVVFANFQKEMGETIRGYNTVVVKWKNSIRPKVAAFSVVYDSVQRMDENGSSDLVLFQNALAEFQIGYGHPFTMEAC
;
A
#
# COMPACT_ATOMS: atom_id res chain seq x y z
N MET A 1 -7.72 46.20 28.01
CA MET A 1 -8.91 45.32 27.92
C MET A 1 -8.71 44.36 26.76
N ALA A 2 -8.95 43.06 27.02
CA ALA A 2 -9.11 41.90 26.11
C ALA A 2 -8.14 41.76 24.91
N SER A 3 -7.14 40.88 24.97
CA SER A 3 -7.21 39.41 24.78
C SER A 3 -7.67 39.01 23.37
N SER A 4 -6.73 38.46 22.59
CA SER A 4 -7.02 37.57 21.47
C SER A 4 -6.02 36.42 21.53
N LEU A 5 -6.39 35.49 22.40
CA LEU A 5 -5.80 34.17 22.60
C LEU A 5 -5.70 33.40 21.28
N THR A 6 -4.50 32.87 21.03
CA THR A 6 -4.24 31.51 20.52
C THR A 6 -5.15 30.99 19.39
N ARG A 7 -4.67 31.08 18.15
CA ARG A 7 -4.93 30.04 17.14
C ARG A 7 -3.75 29.92 16.17
N ARG A 8 -2.63 29.37 16.67
CA ARG A 8 -1.84 28.48 15.83
C ARG A 8 -2.07 27.10 16.40
N GLU A 9 -3.12 26.49 15.87
CA GLU A 9 -3.44 25.08 16.06
C GLU A 9 -2.15 24.28 15.91
N ASN A 10 -1.87 23.45 16.91
CA ASN A 10 -0.86 22.42 16.84
C ASN A 10 -1.05 21.65 15.53
N ALA A 11 -0.22 21.93 14.53
CA ALA A 11 -0.13 21.10 13.35
C ALA A 11 0.29 19.73 13.85
N LYS A 12 -0.66 18.80 13.92
CA LYS A 12 -0.41 17.41 14.33
C LYS A 12 0.55 16.87 13.28
N THR A 13 1.84 16.86 13.58
CA THR A 13 2.86 16.22 12.75
C THR A 13 2.52 14.74 12.74
N TYR A 14 1.89 14.28 11.66
CA TYR A 14 1.69 12.86 11.46
C TYR A 14 3.06 12.25 11.20
N GLU A 15 3.51 11.38 12.10
CA GLU A 15 4.75 10.62 11.91
C GLU A 15 4.77 10.00 10.50
N PRO A 16 5.85 10.20 9.72
CA PRO A 16 5.95 9.70 8.37
C PRO A 16 5.81 8.17 8.35
N TRP A 17 5.24 7.64 7.28
CA TRP A 17 5.16 6.19 7.09
C TRP A 17 6.55 5.65 6.81
N THR A 18 6.96 4.62 7.55
CA THR A 18 8.19 3.91 7.26
C THR A 18 7.94 2.83 6.22
N THR A 19 8.98 2.45 5.47
CA THR A 19 8.92 1.33 4.52
C THR A 19 8.42 0.05 5.19
N THR A 20 8.83 -0.21 6.43
CA THR A 20 8.34 -1.34 7.22
C THR A 20 6.82 -1.30 7.43
N GLN A 21 6.27 -0.13 7.77
CA GLN A 21 4.82 0.02 7.94
C GLN A 21 4.06 -0.16 6.62
N GLU A 22 4.62 0.31 5.50
CA GLU A 22 4.01 0.12 4.18
C GLU A 22 4.03 -1.35 3.76
N ILE A 23 5.14 -2.05 4.00
CA ILE A 23 5.26 -3.49 3.74
C ILE A 23 4.26 -4.27 4.61
N ALA A 24 4.18 -3.98 5.90
CA ALA A 24 3.21 -4.62 6.80
C ALA A 24 1.76 -4.39 6.33
N LEU A 25 1.44 -3.19 5.85
CA LEU A 25 0.12 -2.91 5.29
C LEU A 25 -0.16 -3.71 4.01
N CYS A 26 0.83 -3.89 3.13
CA CYS A 26 0.69 -4.77 1.96
C CYS A 26 0.43 -6.23 2.37
N LYS A 27 1.19 -6.77 3.31
CA LYS A 27 0.99 -8.13 3.81
C LYS A 27 -0.40 -8.31 4.43
N ALA A 28 -0.79 -7.39 5.32
CA ALA A 28 -2.09 -7.42 5.95
C ALA A 28 -3.25 -7.38 4.94
N TRP A 29 -3.07 -6.67 3.83
CA TRP A 29 -4.04 -6.66 2.73
C TRP A 29 -4.10 -8.00 2.00
N CYS A 30 -2.95 -8.61 1.67
CA CYS A 30 -2.89 -9.93 1.03
C CYS A 30 -3.51 -11.02 1.91
N GLU A 31 -3.17 -11.06 3.20
CA GLU A 31 -3.74 -12.02 4.17
C GLU A 31 -5.27 -11.88 4.27
N ALA A 32 -5.76 -10.64 4.27
CA ALA A 32 -7.20 -10.40 4.28
C ALA A 32 -7.89 -10.88 3.00
N MET A 33 -7.21 -10.81 1.84
CA MET A 33 -7.71 -11.31 0.57
C MET A 33 -7.66 -12.83 0.45
N GLU A 34 -6.68 -13.51 1.05
CA GLU A 34 -6.62 -14.97 1.06
C GLU A 34 -7.75 -15.60 1.87
N ASN A 35 -8.15 -14.93 2.96
CA ASN A 35 -9.24 -15.37 3.84
C ASN A 35 -10.62 -14.85 3.37
N TYR A 36 -10.71 -14.31 2.16
CA TYR A 36 -11.90 -13.61 1.66
C TYR A 36 -12.83 -14.54 0.86
N ASN A 37 -14.12 -14.57 1.24
CA ASN A 37 -15.21 -15.10 0.42
C ASN A 37 -16.00 -13.95 -0.23
N ALA A 38 -16.25 -14.04 -1.54
CA ALA A 38 -16.79 -12.96 -2.40
C ALA A 38 -18.11 -12.29 -1.94
N GLY A 39 -18.84 -12.88 -0.98
CA GLY A 39 -20.13 -12.38 -0.49
C GLY A 39 -20.06 -11.23 0.53
N ASP A 40 -18.96 -11.08 1.28
CA ASP A 40 -18.91 -10.24 2.50
C ASP A 40 -18.19 -8.88 2.32
N MET A 41 -17.99 -8.43 1.08
CA MET A 41 -17.11 -7.28 0.76
C MET A 41 -17.52 -5.94 1.41
N ARG A 42 -18.76 -5.80 1.88
CA ARG A 42 -19.32 -4.49 2.27
C ARG A 42 -19.15 -4.14 3.74
N THR A 43 -18.87 -5.09 4.64
CA THR A 43 -18.84 -4.81 6.09
C THR A 43 -17.79 -5.65 6.81
N GLY A 44 -16.49 -5.36 6.63
CA GLY A 44 -15.47 -5.92 7.51
C GLY A 44 -14.08 -6.10 6.92
N PHE A 45 -13.93 -6.08 5.59
CA PHE A 45 -12.62 -6.30 4.96
C PHE A 45 -11.52 -5.39 5.53
N TRP A 46 -11.77 -4.08 5.57
CA TRP A 46 -10.81 -3.13 6.11
C TRP A 46 -10.57 -3.30 7.61
N SER A 47 -11.54 -3.82 8.36
CA SER A 47 -11.36 -4.15 9.78
C SER A 47 -10.39 -5.33 9.94
N VAL A 48 -10.46 -6.34 9.07
CA VAL A 48 -9.50 -7.45 9.04
C VAL A 48 -8.11 -6.96 8.65
N VAL A 49 -7.99 -6.19 7.58
CA VAL A 49 -6.70 -5.59 7.17
C VAL A 49 -6.10 -4.78 8.31
N PHE A 50 -6.91 -3.95 8.98
CA PHE A 50 -6.45 -3.12 10.08
C PHE A 50 -6.00 -3.96 11.28
N ALA A 51 -6.74 -5.02 11.63
CA ALA A 51 -6.39 -5.92 12.72
C ALA A 51 -5.07 -6.67 12.42
N ASN A 52 -4.88 -7.18 11.21
CA ASN A 52 -3.63 -7.83 10.80
C ASN A 52 -2.44 -6.86 10.85
N PHE A 53 -2.64 -5.63 10.35
CA PHE A 53 -1.63 -4.57 10.43
C PHE A 53 -1.25 -4.23 11.88
N GLN A 54 -2.23 -4.07 12.76
CA GLN A 54 -2.00 -3.82 14.18
C GLN A 54 -1.31 -4.99 14.88
N LYS A 55 -1.61 -6.23 14.50
CA LYS A 55 -0.95 -7.41 15.03
C LYS A 55 0.54 -7.45 14.68
N GLU A 56 0.91 -7.06 13.46
CA GLU A 56 2.32 -7.04 13.01
C GLU A 56 3.08 -5.82 13.56
N MET A 57 2.44 -4.65 13.62
CA MET A 57 3.11 -3.40 13.99
C MET A 57 2.95 -3.01 15.47
N GLY A 58 1.95 -3.54 16.17
CA GLY A 58 1.53 -3.11 17.52
C GLY A 58 0.25 -2.26 17.48
N GLU A 59 -0.63 -2.48 18.45
CA GLU A 59 -2.03 -2.02 18.46
C GLU A 59 -2.23 -0.49 18.45
N THR A 60 -1.17 0.32 18.56
CA THR A 60 -1.28 1.78 18.71
C THR A 60 -0.54 2.61 17.66
N ILE A 61 0.10 1.98 16.66
CA ILE A 61 0.98 2.72 15.73
C ILE A 61 0.20 3.68 14.82
N ARG A 62 -0.95 3.29 14.27
CA ARG A 62 -1.81 4.15 13.43
C ARG A 62 -3.28 3.83 13.62
N GLY A 63 -4.13 4.84 13.42
CA GLY A 63 -5.58 4.67 13.45
C GLY A 63 -6.13 4.10 12.14
N TYR A 64 -7.28 3.43 12.23
CA TYR A 64 -7.98 2.78 11.12
C TYR A 64 -8.08 3.66 9.86
N ASN A 65 -8.60 4.89 9.99
CA ASN A 65 -8.77 5.78 8.84
C ASN A 65 -7.44 6.12 8.16
N THR A 66 -6.35 6.28 8.92
CA THR A 66 -5.02 6.58 8.37
C THR A 66 -4.48 5.41 7.55
N VAL A 67 -4.71 4.18 8.02
CA VAL A 67 -4.33 2.95 7.29
C VAL A 67 -5.10 2.84 5.97
N VAL A 68 -6.42 3.03 6.03
CA VAL A 68 -7.28 2.97 4.83
C VAL A 68 -6.90 4.04 3.80
N VAL A 69 -6.67 5.28 4.25
CA VAL A 69 -6.27 6.40 3.39
C VAL A 69 -4.89 6.16 2.78
N LYS A 70 -3.92 5.67 3.56
CA LYS A 70 -2.58 5.33 3.06
C LYS A 70 -2.65 4.30 1.94
N TRP A 71 -3.45 3.25 2.12
CA TRP A 71 -3.64 2.25 1.07
C TRP A 71 -4.24 2.87 -0.19
N LYS A 72 -5.41 3.52 -0.05
CA LYS A 72 -6.19 4.02 -1.19
C LYS A 72 -5.44 5.08 -2.00
N ASN A 73 -4.72 5.98 -1.32
CA ASN A 73 -4.16 7.16 -1.96
C ASN A 73 -2.67 7.02 -2.32
N SER A 74 -1.95 6.07 -1.71
CA SER A 74 -0.49 5.94 -1.94
C SER A 74 -0.10 4.56 -2.44
N ILE A 75 -0.47 3.49 -1.73
CA ILE A 75 -0.01 2.15 -2.07
C ILE A 75 -0.73 1.58 -3.30
N ARG A 76 -2.07 1.61 -3.30
CA ARG A 76 -2.88 1.01 -4.36
C ARG A 76 -2.56 1.58 -5.76
N PRO A 77 -2.36 2.90 -5.95
CA PRO A 77 -1.97 3.42 -7.26
C PRO A 77 -0.61 2.90 -7.74
N LYS A 78 0.38 2.79 -6.85
CA LYS A 78 1.70 2.22 -7.18
C LYS A 78 1.59 0.76 -7.59
N VAL A 79 0.85 -0.04 -6.82
CA VAL A 79 0.60 -1.45 -7.13
C VAL A 79 -0.12 -1.59 -8.46
N ALA A 80 -1.17 -0.80 -8.69
CA ALA A 80 -1.92 -0.85 -9.95
C ALA A 80 -1.05 -0.48 -11.17
N ALA A 81 -0.19 0.53 -11.06
CA ALA A 81 0.75 0.89 -12.11
C ALA A 81 1.72 -0.25 -12.42
N PHE A 82 2.28 -0.88 -11.39
CA PHE A 82 3.18 -2.03 -11.56
C PHE A 82 2.44 -3.24 -12.15
N SER A 83 1.21 -3.53 -11.70
CA SER A 83 0.39 -4.62 -12.24
C SER A 83 0.15 -4.48 -13.74
N VAL A 84 -0.10 -3.26 -14.25
CA VAL A 84 -0.26 -3.04 -15.69
C VAL A 84 1.01 -3.42 -16.46
N VAL A 85 2.18 -3.10 -15.94
CA VAL A 85 3.46 -3.48 -16.56
C VAL A 85 3.66 -5.00 -16.48
N TYR A 86 3.41 -5.60 -15.31
CA TYR A 86 3.51 -7.04 -15.12
C TYR A 86 2.60 -7.83 -16.08
N ASP A 87 1.33 -7.43 -16.21
CA ASP A 87 0.37 -8.04 -17.13
C ASP A 87 0.79 -7.88 -18.60
N SER A 88 1.50 -6.79 -18.94
CA SER A 88 2.07 -6.61 -20.27
C SER A 88 3.21 -7.59 -20.51
N VAL A 89 4.14 -7.70 -19.56
CA VAL A 89 5.27 -8.64 -19.65
C VAL A 89 4.76 -10.08 -19.74
N GLN A 90 3.78 -10.46 -18.92
CA GLN A 90 3.19 -11.79 -18.93
C GLN A 90 2.50 -12.11 -20.26
N ARG A 91 1.79 -11.16 -20.88
CA ARG A 91 1.15 -11.38 -22.19
C ARG A 91 2.14 -11.54 -23.34
N MET A 92 3.32 -10.94 -23.23
CA MET A 92 4.37 -11.03 -24.24
C MET A 92 5.29 -12.23 -24.03
N ASP A 93 5.15 -12.96 -22.92
CA ASP A 93 5.95 -14.12 -22.59
C ASP A 93 5.40 -15.38 -23.29
N GLU A 94 5.84 -15.59 -24.53
CA GLU A 94 5.45 -16.75 -25.33
C GLU A 94 6.00 -18.08 -24.78
N ASN A 95 7.05 -18.02 -23.95
CA ASN A 95 7.80 -19.19 -23.49
C ASN A 95 7.33 -19.76 -22.15
N GLY A 96 6.37 -19.10 -21.46
CA GLY A 96 5.92 -19.53 -20.15
C GLY A 96 7.05 -19.51 -19.11
N SER A 97 7.77 -18.40 -19.06
CA SER A 97 8.80 -18.08 -18.08
C SER A 97 8.27 -18.20 -16.66
N SER A 98 9.18 -18.46 -15.71
CA SER A 98 8.80 -18.51 -14.29
C SER A 98 8.38 -17.13 -13.77
N ASP A 99 7.55 -17.11 -12.72
CA ASP A 99 7.10 -15.87 -12.08
C ASP A 99 8.26 -14.97 -11.64
N LEU A 100 9.39 -15.55 -11.22
CA LEU A 100 10.58 -14.79 -10.85
C LEU A 100 11.16 -14.03 -12.05
N VAL A 101 11.21 -14.68 -13.22
CA VAL A 101 11.69 -14.05 -14.46
C VAL A 101 10.71 -12.98 -14.93
N LEU A 102 9.41 -13.26 -14.91
CA LEU A 102 8.37 -12.28 -15.23
C LEU A 102 8.46 -11.05 -14.32
N PHE A 103 8.66 -11.26 -13.02
CA PHE A 103 8.80 -10.18 -12.05
C PHE A 103 10.05 -9.33 -12.30
N GLN A 104 11.20 -9.96 -12.57
CA GLN A 104 12.44 -9.23 -12.90
C GLN A 104 12.29 -8.40 -14.19
N ASN A 105 11.66 -8.98 -15.20
CA ASN A 105 11.38 -8.29 -16.45
C ASN A 105 10.42 -7.11 -16.22
N ALA A 106 9.36 -7.29 -15.42
CA ALA A 106 8.43 -6.22 -15.07
C ALA A 106 9.11 -5.08 -14.31
N LEU A 107 10.06 -5.36 -13.41
CA LEU A 107 10.86 -4.33 -12.74
C LEU A 107 11.69 -3.51 -13.74
N ALA A 108 12.33 -4.17 -14.71
CA ALA A 108 13.12 -3.51 -15.74
C ALA A 108 12.25 -2.64 -16.65
N GLU A 109 11.14 -3.19 -17.15
CA GLU A 109 10.18 -2.46 -18.00
C GLU A 109 9.54 -1.28 -17.26
N PHE A 110 9.22 -1.44 -15.98
CA PHE A 110 8.70 -0.36 -15.16
C PHE A 110 9.72 0.79 -15.07
N GLN A 111 10.99 0.46 -14.81
CA GLN A 111 12.04 1.48 -14.74
C GLN A 111 12.25 2.21 -16.07
N ILE A 112 12.17 1.51 -17.19
CA ILE A 112 12.26 2.11 -18.53
C ILE A 112 11.06 3.03 -18.79
N GLY A 113 9.84 2.57 -18.51
CA GLY A 113 8.62 3.32 -18.80
C GLY A 113 8.37 4.52 -17.88
N TYR A 114 8.73 4.42 -16.61
CA TYR A 114 8.48 5.46 -15.59
C TYR A 114 9.73 6.30 -15.27
N GLY A 115 10.92 5.91 -15.75
CA GLY A 115 12.17 6.63 -15.53
C GLY A 115 12.75 6.50 -14.12
N HIS A 116 12.18 5.63 -13.28
CA HIS A 116 12.65 5.35 -11.92
C HIS A 116 12.31 3.90 -11.53
N PRO A 117 13.08 3.27 -10.62
CA PRO A 117 12.75 1.92 -10.14
C PRO A 117 11.41 1.92 -9.42
N PHE A 118 10.72 0.76 -9.43
CA PHE A 118 9.54 0.56 -8.60
C PHE A 118 9.95 0.56 -7.12
N THR A 119 9.41 1.51 -6.34
CA THR A 119 9.64 1.57 -4.90
C THR A 119 8.34 1.83 -4.15
N MET A 120 8.21 1.15 -3.01
CA MET A 120 7.13 1.41 -2.07
C MET A 120 7.38 2.67 -1.25
N GLU A 121 8.64 3.11 -1.14
CA GLU A 121 9.10 4.23 -0.31
C GLU A 121 8.31 5.53 -0.55
N ALA A 122 8.10 6.27 0.54
CA ALA A 122 7.49 7.59 0.49
C ALA A 122 8.40 8.56 -0.28
N CYS A 123 7.83 9.27 -1.27
CA CYS A 123 8.41 10.53 -1.73
C CYS A 123 8.29 11.60 -0.65
#